data_AF-A0A8S0FH20-F1
#
_entry.id   AF-A0A8S0FH20-F1
#
_cell.length_a   1.000
_cell.length_b   1.000
_cell.length_c   1.000
_cell.angle_alpha   90.00
_cell.angle_beta   90.00
_cell.angle_gamma   90.00
#
_symmetry.space_group_name_H-M   'P 1'
#
loop_
_entity.id
_entity.type
_entity.pdbx_description
1 polymer ?
#
loop_
_entity_poly.entity_id
_entity_poly.type
_entity_poly.pdbx_seq_one_letter_code
_entity_poly.pdbx_strand_id
1 'polypeptide(L)' 'MSQLPGLSRETRESIAMYHLRVPQTEEELERYYQFRWEMLRKPLHQPKGSERDAWDAMAHHQMVVDEQPASRER' A
#
# COMPACT_ATOMS: atom_id res chain seq x y z
N MET A 1 29.51 -15.16 37.37
CA MET A 1 28.82 -14.01 36.76
C MET A 1 29.27 -13.92 35.31
N SER A 2 28.41 -14.27 34.36
CA SER A 2 28.53 -13.83 32.95
C SER A 2 27.12 -13.80 32.41
N GLN A 3 26.47 -12.65 32.59
CA GLN A 3 25.20 -12.36 31.92
C GLN A 3 25.52 -12.14 30.45
N LEU A 4 24.89 -12.93 29.59
CA LEU A 4 24.87 -12.71 28.15
C LEU A 4 24.18 -11.35 27.89
N PRO A 5 24.72 -10.49 27.01
CA PRO A 5 24.12 -9.20 26.74
C PRO A 5 22.74 -9.43 26.10
N GLY A 6 21.71 -8.92 26.78
CA GLY A 6 20.35 -8.92 26.28
C GLY A 6 20.30 -8.24 24.93
N LEU A 7 19.63 -8.89 23.97
CA LEU A 7 19.24 -8.26 22.73
C LEU A 7 18.58 -6.91 23.06
N SER A 8 19.19 -5.83 22.60
CA SER A 8 18.68 -4.48 22.80
C SER A 8 17.26 -4.39 22.27
N ARG A 9 16.44 -3.58 22.93
CA ARG A 9 15.01 -3.34 22.68
C ARG A 9 14.70 -2.71 21.30
N GLU A 10 15.66 -2.71 20.39
CA GLU A 10 15.67 -2.03 19.09
C GLU A 10 15.50 -2.98 17.91
N THR A 11 15.63 -4.30 18.08
CA THR A 11 15.28 -5.29 17.03
C THR A 11 13.80 -5.68 17.06
N ARG A 12 12.93 -4.75 17.47
CA ARG A 12 11.58 -4.62 16.90
C ARG A 12 11.68 -3.67 15.70
N GLU A 13 12.64 -3.95 14.84
CA GLU A 13 12.57 -3.57 13.42
C GLU A 13 11.18 -4.00 12.98
N SER A 14 10.32 -3.01 12.82
CA SER A 14 8.93 -3.12 12.41
C SER A 14 8.86 -4.05 11.20
N ILE A 15 8.51 -5.31 11.43
CA ILE A 15 7.99 -6.16 10.36
C ILE A 15 6.75 -5.41 9.88
N ALA A 16 6.90 -4.70 8.76
CA ALA A 16 5.78 -4.05 8.12
C ALA A 16 4.82 -5.18 7.75
N MET A 17 3.75 -5.31 8.54
CA MET A 17 2.74 -6.31 8.30
C MET A 17 1.86 -5.77 7.18
N TYR A 18 1.92 -6.45 6.04
CA TYR A 18 1.07 -6.15 4.91
C TYR A 18 -0.08 -7.15 4.87
N HIS A 19 -1.27 -6.66 4.52
CA HIS A 19 -2.43 -7.51 4.33
C HIS A 19 -3.11 -7.22 2.99
N LEU A 20 -3.66 -8.29 2.41
CA LEU A 20 -4.43 -8.25 1.17
C LEU A 20 -5.89 -7.96 1.50
N ARG A 21 -6.49 -6.97 0.84
CA ARG A 21 -7.90 -6.65 1.00
C ARG A 21 -8.54 -6.17 -0.28
N VAL A 22 -9.87 -6.23 -0.34
CA VAL A 22 -10.70 -5.60 -1.38
C VAL A 22 -11.05 -4.19 -0.89
N PRO A 23 -10.97 -3.14 -1.72
CA PRO A 23 -11.42 -1.81 -1.33
C PRO A 23 -12.91 -1.84 -1.02
N GLN A 24 -13.30 -1.30 0.14
CA GLN A 24 -14.70 -1.33 0.61
C GLN A 24 -15.40 0.02 0.49
N THR A 25 -14.65 1.12 0.37
CA THR A 25 -15.20 2.48 0.23
C THR A 25 -14.71 3.14 -1.06
N GLU A 26 -15.42 4.17 -1.51
CA GLU A 26 -15.01 4.94 -2.70
C GLU A 26 -13.62 5.55 -2.51
N GLU A 27 -13.30 6.04 -1.30
CA GLU A 27 -11.99 6.62 -1.00
C GLU A 27 -10.86 5.57 -1.09
N GLU A 28 -11.12 4.32 -0.67
CA GLU A 28 -10.16 3.23 -0.83
C GLU A 28 -9.97 2.86 -2.30
N LEU A 29 -11.07 2.88 -3.08
CA LEU A 29 -11.04 2.61 -4.52
C LEU A 29 -10.31 3.74 -5.29
N GLU A 30 -10.53 4.99 -4.92
CA GLU A 30 -9.79 6.15 -5.47
C GLU A 30 -8.30 6.04 -5.18
N ARG A 31 -7.90 5.69 -3.94
CA ARG A 31 -6.49 5.45 -3.58
C ARG A 31 -5.90 4.29 -4.39
N TYR A 32 -6.67 3.23 -4.60
CA TYR A 32 -6.27 2.10 -5.44
C TYR A 32 -5.99 2.53 -6.90
N TYR A 33 -6.87 3.33 -7.51
CA TYR A 33 -6.64 3.86 -8.85
C TYR A 33 -5.49 4.86 -8.90
N GLN A 34 -5.38 5.75 -7.92
CA GLN A 34 -4.25 6.68 -7.81
C GLN A 34 -2.92 5.92 -7.75
N PHE A 35 -2.82 4.86 -6.95
CA PHE A 35 -1.64 4.00 -6.87
C PHE A 35 -1.31 3.34 -8.22
N ARG A 36 -2.31 2.77 -8.90
CA ARG A 36 -2.13 2.20 -10.25
C ARG A 36 -1.60 3.22 -11.23
N TRP A 37 -2.14 4.44 -11.22
CA TRP A 37 -1.65 5.51 -12.08
C TRP A 37 -0.20 5.88 -11.77
N GLU A 38 0.15 6.07 -10.49
CA GLU A 38 1.50 6.43 -10.07
C GLU A 38 2.55 5.39 -10.48
N MET A 39 2.21 4.11 -10.38
CA MET A 39 3.15 3.03 -10.67
C MET A 39 3.19 2.66 -12.17
N LEU A 40 2.06 2.69 -12.88
CA LEU A 40 1.95 2.17 -14.24
C LEU A 40 1.96 3.26 -15.32
N ARG A 41 1.40 4.44 -15.02
CA ARG A 41 1.06 5.46 -16.02
C ARG A 41 1.96 6.69 -15.91
N LYS A 42 2.24 7.15 -14.69
CA LYS A 42 3.11 8.30 -14.43
C LYS A 42 4.53 8.14 -15.00
N PRO A 43 5.22 6.99 -14.87
CA PRO A 43 6.55 6.82 -15.48
C PRO A 43 6.53 6.87 -17.01
N LEU A 44 5.38 6.57 -17.61
CA LEU A 44 5.14 6.61 -19.04
C LEU A 44 4.56 7.95 -19.52
N HIS A 45 4.48 8.96 -18.65
CA HIS A 45 3.91 10.28 -18.93
C HIS A 45 2.44 10.24 -19.40
N GLN A 46 1.67 9.25 -18.97
CA GLN A 46 0.25 9.12 -19.32
C GLN A 46 -0.65 9.90 -18.34
N PRO A 47 -1.78 10.46 -18.81
CA PRO A 47 -2.67 11.27 -17.98
C PRO A 47 -3.36 10.45 -16.88
N LYS A 48 -3.75 11.10 -15.78
CA LYS A 48 -4.61 10.49 -14.74
C LYS A 48 -5.95 10.07 -15.36
N GLY A 49 -6.47 8.93 -14.92
CA GLY A 49 -7.65 8.28 -15.48
C GLY A 49 -7.33 7.24 -16.57
N SER A 50 -6.12 7.26 -17.15
CA SER A 50 -5.70 6.26 -18.15
C SER A 50 -5.41 4.89 -17.54
N GLU A 51 -5.29 4.81 -16.21
CA GLU A 51 -5.18 3.56 -15.48
C GLU A 51 -6.45 2.72 -15.49
N ARG A 52 -7.61 3.32 -15.78
CA ARG A 52 -8.93 2.68 -15.78
C ARG A 52 -9.32 2.28 -17.20
N ASP A 53 -9.92 1.12 -17.36
CA ASP A 53 -10.54 0.67 -18.60
C ASP A 53 -11.98 0.18 -18.40
N ALA A 54 -12.62 -0.32 -19.46
CA ALA A 54 -14.01 -0.78 -19.42
C ALA A 54 -14.20 -2.05 -18.56
N TRP A 55 -13.15 -2.84 -18.35
CA TRP A 55 -13.20 -4.10 -17.59
C TRP A 55 -13.04 -3.87 -16.10
N ASP A 56 -12.46 -2.74 -15.69
CA ASP A 56 -12.33 -2.36 -14.28
C ASP A 56 -13.69 -2.38 -13.55
N ALA A 57 -14.79 -2.04 -14.23
CA ALA A 57 -16.13 -2.08 -13.63
C ALA A 57 -16.60 -3.50 -13.23
N MET A 58 -16.02 -4.54 -13.84
CA MET A 58 -16.36 -5.95 -13.59
C MET A 58 -15.22 -6.70 -12.88
N ALA A 59 -14.11 -6.02 -12.60
CA ALA A 59 -12.90 -6.63 -12.06
C ALA A 59 -13.03 -6.88 -10.55
N HIS A 60 -12.38 -7.94 -10.08
CA HIS A 60 -12.15 -8.13 -8.65
C HIS A 60 -10.93 -7.33 -8.21
N HIS A 61 -11.17 -6.15 -7.63
CA HIS A 61 -10.10 -5.29 -7.12
C HIS A 61 -9.50 -5.87 -5.84
N GLN A 62 -8.17 -5.97 -5.79
CA GLN A 62 -7.43 -6.36 -4.60
C GLN A 62 -6.23 -5.43 -4.42
N MET A 63 -5.95 -5.05 -3.18
CA MET A 63 -4.86 -4.17 -2.79
C MET A 63 -4.09 -4.75 -1.61
N VAL A 64 -2.78 -4.55 -1.63
CA VAL A 64 -1.90 -4.84 -0.49
C VAL A 64 -1.69 -3.54 0.26
N VAL A 65 -2.02 -3.53 1.54
CA VAL A 65 -1.88 -2.36 2.42
C VAL A 65 -1.01 -2.69 3.61
N ASP A 66 -0.34 -1.67 4.15
CA ASP A 66 0.32 -1.75 5.43
C ASP A 66 -0.69 -1.62 6.58
N GLU A 67 -0.32 -2.12 7.77
CA GLU A 67 -1.11 -1.92 8.99
C GLU A 67 -0.99 -0.51 9.59
N GLN A 68 -0.11 0.35 9.06
CA GLN A 68 0.04 1.72 9.54
C GLN A 68 -0.88 2.64 8.74
N PRO A 69 -2.04 3.09 9.27
CA PRO A 69 -2.82 4.11 8.59
C PRO A 69 -1.92 5.33 8.39
N ALA A 70 -1.79 5.75 7.13
CA ALA A 70 -0.90 6.80 6.64
C ALA A 70 -0.77 7.98 7.64
N SER A 71 0.19 7.85 8.55
CA SER A 71 0.59 8.86 9.54
C SER A 71 2.02 9.29 9.27
N ARG A 72 2.44 9.21 8.00
CA ARG A 72 3.66 9.79 7.48
C ARG A 72 3.31 10.91 6.52
N GLU A 73 2.74 11.96 7.07
CA GLU A 73 2.94 13.30 6.56
C GLU A 73 4.26 13.79 7.19
N ARG A 74 5.34 13.74 6.41
CA ARG A 74 6.62 14.42 6.67
C ARG A 74 7.21 14.88 5.35
#